data_AF-A0A2E7W3Q0-F1
#
_entry.id   AF-A0A2E7W3Q0-F1
#
_cell.length_a   1.000
_cell.length_b   1.000
_cell.length_c   1.000
_cell.angle_alpha   90.00
_cell.angle_beta   90.00
_cell.angle_gamma   90.00
#
_symmetry.space_group_name_H-M   'P 1'
#
loop_
_entity.id
_entity.type
_entity.pdbx_description
1 polymer ?
#
loop_
_entity_poly.entity_id
_entity_poly.type
_entity_poly.pdbx_seq_one_letter_code
_entity_poly.pdbx_strand_id
1 'polypeptide(L)'
;MPRGKKGQVPQDFHRTRWCGPTALAVLTGRCYKNAYQDMQRLRNRKRVGKLSLRDAKPVSGVWLRETLDMLDVYGYNADSTPDECQHKMEWEVTFAKWLRETYHMRDKKAWYLVHINGHFCVMKGNKVFDQHTPANGTTLKKYRFRRTRVVNVYKITRFGPMDWSRRFPVLVDHIAWKAYLDRNKKEVRK
;
A
#
# COMPACT_ATOMS: atom_id res chain seq x y z
N MET A 1 17.47 4.30 -11.19
CA MET A 1 16.11 3.73 -11.37
C MET A 1 15.10 4.87 -11.29
N PRO A 2 14.04 4.90 -12.11
CA PRO A 2 13.02 5.94 -12.04
C PRO A 2 12.32 5.91 -10.67
N ARG A 3 12.23 7.08 -10.03
CA ARG A 3 11.53 7.27 -8.74
C ARG A 3 10.03 7.38 -8.99
N GLY A 4 9.21 6.74 -8.17
CA GLY A 4 7.78 7.02 -8.15
C GLY A 4 7.49 8.40 -7.56
N LYS A 5 6.27 8.90 -7.74
CA LYS A 5 5.78 10.11 -7.07
C LYS A 5 4.60 9.74 -6.19
N LYS A 6 4.64 10.18 -4.92
CA LYS A 6 3.52 9.96 -3.99
C LYS A 6 2.25 10.56 -4.58
N GLY A 7 1.15 9.80 -4.54
CA GLY A 7 -0.09 10.21 -5.16
C GLY A 7 -0.13 10.09 -6.69
N GLN A 8 0.77 9.31 -7.28
CA GLN A 8 0.67 8.91 -8.68
C GLN A 8 0.59 7.40 -8.83
N VAL A 9 -0.38 6.94 -9.63
CA VAL A 9 -0.47 5.54 -10.03
C VAL A 9 0.66 5.25 -11.02
N PRO A 10 1.52 4.25 -10.75
CA PRO A 10 2.63 3.90 -11.64
C PRO A 10 2.13 3.46 -13.02
N GLN A 11 2.65 4.02 -14.11
CA GLN A 11 2.21 3.71 -15.49
C GLN A 11 3.15 2.74 -16.21
N ASP A 12 4.34 2.53 -15.65
CA ASP A 12 5.53 2.01 -16.32
C ASP A 12 5.61 0.46 -16.30
N PHE A 13 4.49 -0.26 -16.19
CA PHE A 13 4.47 -1.72 -16.09
C PHE A 13 3.54 -2.39 -17.11
N HIS A 14 4.13 -3.07 -18.10
CA HIS A 14 3.48 -3.52 -19.33
C HIS A 14 2.64 -4.81 -19.26
N ARG A 15 2.48 -5.51 -18.13
CA ARG A 15 1.81 -6.85 -18.16
C ARG A 15 0.75 -7.19 -17.11
N THR A 16 0.79 -6.69 -15.87
CA THR A 16 -0.32 -6.79 -14.89
C THR A 16 0.06 -5.99 -13.66
N ARG A 17 -0.85 -5.16 -13.15
CA ARG A 17 -0.67 -4.41 -11.89
C ARG A 17 -1.58 -5.00 -10.81
N TRP A 18 -1.03 -5.20 -9.62
CA TRP A 18 -1.77 -5.70 -8.46
C TRP A 18 -2.13 -4.55 -7.50
N CYS A 19 -3.30 -4.63 -6.86
CA CYS A 19 -3.83 -3.57 -6.01
C CYS A 19 -2.93 -3.25 -4.80
N GLY A 20 -2.39 -4.28 -4.12
CA GLY A 20 -1.50 -4.09 -2.96
C GLY A 20 -0.22 -3.31 -3.28
N PRO A 21 0.64 -3.76 -4.21
CA PRO A 21 1.85 -3.02 -4.59
C PRO A 21 1.55 -1.64 -5.18
N THR A 22 0.42 -1.49 -5.89
CA THR A 22 -0.02 -0.18 -6.38
C THR A 22 -0.36 0.77 -5.22
N ALA A 23 -1.11 0.29 -4.22
CA ALA A 23 -1.46 1.08 -3.04
C ALA A 23 -0.20 1.52 -2.28
N LEU A 24 0.76 0.62 -2.09
CA LEU A 24 2.04 0.94 -1.48
C LEU A 24 2.82 2.00 -2.28
N ALA A 25 2.90 1.85 -3.61
CA ALA A 25 3.57 2.83 -4.47
C ALA A 25 2.93 4.22 -4.36
N VAL A 26 1.59 4.30 -4.42
CA VAL A 26 0.85 5.56 -4.32
C VAL A 26 1.06 6.22 -2.94
N LEU A 27 0.96 5.45 -1.85
CA LEU A 27 1.05 5.97 -0.48
C LEU A 27 2.46 6.45 -0.12
N THR A 28 3.48 5.74 -0.61
CA THR A 28 4.88 5.95 -0.21
C THR A 28 5.68 6.77 -1.22
N GLY A 29 5.21 6.87 -2.47
CA GLY A 29 5.97 7.42 -3.58
C GLY A 29 7.06 6.50 -4.12
N ARG A 30 7.13 5.24 -3.67
CA ARG A 30 8.03 4.24 -4.26
C ARG A 30 7.57 3.86 -5.66
N CYS A 31 8.51 3.44 -6.51
CA CYS A 31 8.12 2.88 -7.79
C CYS A 31 7.41 1.51 -7.58
N TYR A 32 6.48 1.18 -8.48
CA TYR A 32 5.72 -0.07 -8.40
C TYR A 32 6.62 -1.30 -8.33
N LYS A 33 7.68 -1.32 -9.15
CA LYS A 33 8.61 -2.44 -9.24
C LYS A 33 9.26 -2.74 -7.88
N ASN A 34 9.71 -1.71 -7.17
CA ASN A 34 10.31 -1.89 -5.84
C ASN A 34 9.25 -2.36 -4.83
N ALA A 35 8.06 -1.76 -4.84
CA ALA A 35 6.96 -2.21 -3.96
C ALA A 35 6.56 -3.68 -4.22
N TYR A 36 6.51 -4.10 -5.48
CA TYR A 36 6.22 -5.47 -5.87
C TYR A 36 7.32 -6.45 -5.42
N GLN A 37 8.59 -6.10 -5.62
CA GLN A 37 9.72 -6.92 -5.19
C GLN A 37 9.82 -7.03 -3.66
N ASP A 38 9.53 -5.94 -2.94
CA ASP A 38 9.51 -5.94 -1.47
C ASP A 38 8.38 -6.83 -0.94
N MET A 39 7.20 -6.79 -1.57
CA MET A 39 6.10 -7.73 -1.27
C MET A 39 6.48 -9.20 -1.58
N GLN A 40 7.15 -9.45 -2.71
CA GLN A 40 7.67 -10.79 -3.03
C GLN A 40 8.66 -11.28 -1.97
N ARG A 41 9.55 -10.40 -1.49
CA ARG A 41 10.49 -10.73 -0.42
C ARG A 41 9.77 -11.05 0.88
N LEU A 42 8.80 -10.24 1.27
CA LEU A 42 7.99 -10.46 2.47
C LEU A 42 7.34 -11.86 2.46
N ARG A 43 6.80 -12.28 1.32
CA ARG A 43 6.20 -13.63 1.13
C ARG A 43 7.20 -14.75 1.25
N ASN A 44 8.39 -14.55 0.68
CA ASN A 44 9.43 -15.57 0.63
C ASN A 44 10.42 -15.44 1.79
N ARG A 45 10.09 -14.65 2.84
CA ARG A 45 10.99 -14.32 3.95
C ARG A 45 11.61 -15.53 4.65
N LYS A 46 10.85 -16.62 4.78
CA LYS A 46 11.32 -17.89 5.39
C LYS A 46 12.34 -18.65 4.52
N ARG A 47 12.55 -18.21 3.28
CA ARG A 47 13.46 -18.83 2.31
C ARG A 47 14.59 -17.89 1.88
N VAL A 48 14.74 -16.74 2.55
CA VAL A 48 15.78 -15.75 2.25
C VAL A 48 17.15 -16.39 2.45
N GLY A 49 18.00 -16.31 1.41
CA GLY A 49 19.31 -16.96 1.35
C GLY A 49 19.36 -18.26 0.54
N LYS A 50 18.21 -18.89 0.24
CA LYS A 50 18.15 -20.18 -0.48
C LYS A 50 17.46 -20.12 -1.86
N LEU A 51 16.83 -18.99 -2.20
CA LEU A 51 16.13 -18.80 -3.48
C LEU A 51 16.54 -17.48 -4.11
N SER A 52 16.78 -17.49 -5.43
CA SER A 52 16.92 -16.25 -6.18
C SER A 52 15.56 -15.55 -6.25
N LEU A 53 15.55 -14.21 -6.36
CA LEU A 53 14.30 -13.47 -6.60
C LEU A 53 13.62 -13.84 -7.92
N ARG A 54 14.33 -14.49 -8.85
CA ARG A 54 13.74 -15.01 -10.09
C ARG A 54 12.84 -16.23 -9.82
N ASP A 55 13.12 -16.98 -8.76
CA ASP A 55 12.39 -18.18 -8.35
C ASP A 55 11.33 -17.88 -7.28
N ALA A 56 11.22 -16.61 -6.88
CA ALA A 56 10.25 -16.15 -5.88
C ALA A 56 8.82 -16.24 -6.44
N LYS A 57 7.89 -16.75 -5.63
CA LYS A 57 6.47 -16.81 -6.01
C LYS A 57 5.97 -15.41 -6.41
N PRO A 58 5.23 -15.28 -7.53
CA PRO A 58 4.64 -14.01 -7.92
C PRO A 58 3.67 -13.50 -6.85
N VAL A 59 3.55 -12.18 -6.76
CA VAL A 59 2.52 -11.55 -5.90
C VAL A 59 1.21 -11.54 -6.69
N SER A 60 0.46 -12.64 -6.68
CA SER A 60 -0.94 -12.68 -7.13
C SER A 60 -1.85 -12.60 -5.90
N GLY A 61 -2.71 -11.57 -5.87
CA GLY A 61 -3.46 -11.19 -4.67
C GLY A 61 -2.55 -10.75 -3.52
N VAL A 62 -3.04 -9.92 -2.60
CA VAL A 62 -2.28 -9.49 -1.41
C VAL A 62 -3.19 -9.54 -0.19
N TRP A 63 -2.70 -10.10 0.91
CA TRP A 63 -3.43 -10.07 2.17
C TRP A 63 -3.30 -8.68 2.80
N LEU A 64 -4.37 -8.20 3.44
CA LEU A 64 -4.34 -6.91 4.15
C LEU A 64 -3.17 -6.81 5.12
N ARG A 65 -2.93 -7.88 5.90
CA ARG A 65 -1.80 -7.95 6.84
C ARG A 65 -0.45 -7.71 6.16
N GLU A 66 -0.22 -8.27 4.98
CA GLU A 66 1.04 -8.06 4.26
C GLU A 66 1.21 -6.60 3.82
N THR A 67 0.12 -5.95 3.38
CA THR A 67 0.13 -4.53 3.04
C THR A 67 0.43 -3.66 4.27
N LEU A 68 -0.18 -3.97 5.41
CA LEU A 68 0.05 -3.24 6.67
C LEU A 68 1.48 -3.45 7.19
N ASP A 69 1.99 -4.68 7.18
CA ASP A 69 3.37 -5.00 7.55
C ASP A 69 4.36 -4.21 6.67
N MET A 70 4.10 -4.11 5.35
CA MET A 70 4.95 -3.34 4.45
C MET A 70 4.86 -1.83 4.67
N LEU A 71 3.69 -1.28 5.03
CA LEU A 71 3.58 0.13 5.37
C LEU A 71 4.43 0.48 6.59
N ASP A 72 4.40 -0.36 7.62
CA ASP A 72 5.22 -0.19 8.82
C ASP A 72 6.72 -0.27 8.49
N VAL A 73 7.12 -1.27 7.70
CA VAL A 73 8.48 -1.38 7.16
C VAL A 73 8.88 -0.12 6.38
N TYR A 74 7.96 0.53 5.67
CA TYR A 74 8.23 1.78 4.96
C TYR A 74 8.21 3.04 5.86
N GLY A 75 7.95 2.89 7.15
CA GLY A 75 7.87 4.00 8.11
C GLY A 75 6.52 4.72 8.10
N TYR A 76 5.44 3.99 7.82
CA TYR A 76 4.07 4.49 7.84
C TYR A 76 3.21 3.73 8.84
N ASN A 77 2.44 4.47 9.63
CA ASN A 77 1.45 3.92 10.53
C ASN A 77 0.10 3.85 9.82
N ALA A 78 -0.69 2.85 10.16
CA ALA A 78 -2.01 2.59 9.59
C ALA A 78 -3.04 2.60 10.72
N ASP A 79 -3.56 3.78 11.02
CA ASP A 79 -4.46 4.00 12.13
C ASP A 79 -5.90 3.67 11.71
N SER A 80 -6.50 2.68 12.36
CA SER A 80 -7.94 2.45 12.30
C SER A 80 -8.62 3.33 13.35
N THR A 81 -8.60 4.65 13.16
CA THR A 81 -9.25 5.57 14.11
C THR A 81 -10.74 5.27 14.18
N PRO A 82 -11.28 4.95 15.38
CA PRO A 82 -12.68 4.63 15.55
C PRO A 82 -13.58 5.67 14.90
N ASP A 83 -13.39 6.97 15.08
CA ASP A 83 -14.34 7.99 14.57
C ASP A 83 -14.38 8.13 13.03
N GLU A 84 -13.26 7.87 12.33
CA GLU A 84 -13.22 7.84 10.84
C GLU A 84 -13.56 6.45 10.27
N CYS A 85 -13.50 5.42 11.12
CA CYS A 85 -13.76 4.01 10.83
C CYS A 85 -15.00 3.46 11.59
N GLN A 86 -15.86 4.36 12.12
CA GLN A 86 -16.80 4.06 13.22
C GLN A 86 -18.04 3.33 12.78
N HIS A 87 -18.22 3.17 11.47
CA HIS A 87 -19.04 2.10 10.97
C HIS A 87 -18.33 0.80 11.32
N LYS A 88 -18.53 0.32 12.55
CA LYS A 88 -18.57 -1.10 12.84
C LYS A 88 -19.34 -1.73 11.70
N MET A 89 -18.58 -2.32 10.80
CA MET A 89 -18.85 -3.33 9.79
C MET A 89 -20.28 -3.91 9.75
N GLU A 90 -21.31 -3.08 9.64
CA GLU A 90 -22.54 -3.48 8.98
C GLU A 90 -22.11 -3.77 7.55
N TRP A 91 -22.20 -5.03 7.14
CA TRP A 91 -21.74 -5.57 5.86
C TRP A 91 -22.39 -4.92 4.62
N GLU A 92 -23.06 -3.78 4.77
CA GLU A 92 -23.88 -3.08 3.81
C GLU A 92 -23.33 -1.71 3.38
N VAL A 93 -22.33 -1.16 4.07
CA VAL A 93 -21.82 0.19 3.73
C VAL A 93 -20.95 0.13 2.47
N THR A 94 -21.47 0.71 1.38
CA THR A 94 -20.72 0.90 0.13
C THR A 94 -19.69 2.01 0.25
N PHE A 95 -18.64 1.97 -0.57
CA PHE A 95 -17.59 2.98 -0.56
C PHE A 95 -18.11 4.41 -0.77
N ALA A 96 -19.09 4.59 -1.66
CA ALA A 96 -19.75 5.87 -1.89
C ALA A 96 -20.63 6.33 -0.71
N LYS A 97 -21.25 5.40 0.03
CA LYS A 97 -22.04 5.69 1.23
C LYS A 97 -21.12 6.14 2.36
N TRP A 98 -20.10 5.33 2.67
CA TRP A 98 -19.05 5.66 3.66
C TRP A 98 -18.44 7.05 3.39
N LEU A 99 -18.09 7.35 2.14
CA LEU A 99 -17.48 8.63 1.76
C LEU A 99 -18.36 9.84 2.04
N ARG A 100 -19.69 9.69 1.90
CA ARG A 100 -20.69 10.74 2.14
C ARG A 100 -20.91 10.93 3.63
N GLU A 101 -21.09 9.84 4.36
CA GLU A 101 -21.39 9.86 5.81
C GLU A 101 -20.21 10.39 6.62
N THR A 102 -18.99 10.06 6.21
CA THR A 102 -17.76 10.52 6.89
C THR A 102 -17.21 11.84 6.35
N TYR A 103 -17.93 12.54 5.45
CA TYR A 103 -17.41 13.73 4.75
C TYR A 103 -16.99 14.87 5.70
N HIS A 104 -17.71 15.06 6.79
CA HIS A 104 -17.47 16.12 7.77
C HIS A 104 -16.45 15.74 8.84
N MET A 105 -16.26 14.45 9.10
CA MET A 105 -15.38 13.94 10.16
C MET A 105 -13.97 13.64 9.65
N ARG A 106 -13.85 13.21 8.39
CA ARG A 106 -12.59 12.76 7.81
C ARG A 106 -11.63 13.93 7.52
N ASP A 107 -10.36 13.78 7.89
CA ASP A 107 -9.30 14.68 7.40
C ASP A 107 -9.13 14.54 5.88
N LYS A 108 -9.51 15.59 5.14
CA LYS A 108 -9.46 15.64 3.66
C LYS A 108 -8.02 15.72 3.12
N LYS A 109 -7.04 16.12 3.94
CA LYS A 109 -5.62 16.20 3.56
C LYS A 109 -4.88 14.88 3.80
N ALA A 110 -5.40 14.02 4.68
CA ALA A 110 -4.84 12.71 4.97
C ALA A 110 -4.97 11.73 3.80
N TRP A 111 -4.10 10.73 3.83
CA TRP A 111 -4.11 9.59 2.93
C TRP A 111 -4.80 8.42 3.62
N TYR A 112 -5.63 7.69 2.88
CA TYR A 112 -6.33 6.51 3.38
C TYR A 112 -6.01 5.30 2.53
N LEU A 113 -5.74 4.17 3.17
CA LEU A 113 -5.82 2.86 2.56
C LEU A 113 -7.22 2.32 2.80
N VAL A 114 -7.93 2.02 1.72
CA VAL A 114 -9.29 1.47 1.78
C VAL A 114 -9.25 0.05 1.23
N HIS A 115 -9.63 -0.91 2.06
CA HIS A 115 -9.89 -2.28 1.64
C HIS A 115 -11.39 -2.39 1.34
N ILE A 116 -11.73 -2.45 0.06
CA ILE A 116 -13.07 -2.85 -0.40
C ILE A 116 -13.03 -4.34 -0.74
N ASN A 117 -14.18 -5.01 -0.82
CA ASN A 117 -14.25 -6.46 -1.01
C ASN A 117 -13.30 -6.98 -2.12
N GLY A 118 -12.21 -7.66 -1.73
CA GLY A 118 -11.20 -8.24 -2.62
C GLY A 118 -10.24 -7.25 -3.30
N HIS A 119 -10.23 -5.97 -2.91
CA HIS A 119 -9.44 -4.94 -3.60
C HIS A 119 -8.95 -3.82 -2.67
N PHE A 120 -7.72 -3.35 -2.89
CA PHE A 120 -7.19 -2.16 -2.22
C PHE A 120 -7.23 -0.95 -3.13
N CYS A 121 -7.75 0.15 -2.62
CA CYS A 121 -7.58 1.46 -3.23
C CYS A 121 -7.04 2.45 -2.20
N VAL A 122 -6.40 3.50 -2.71
CA VAL A 122 -5.88 4.60 -1.92
C VAL A 122 -6.76 5.82 -2.17
N MET A 123 -6.99 6.61 -1.13
CA MET A 123 -7.81 7.80 -1.23
C MET A 123 -7.13 9.00 -0.59
N LYS A 124 -7.30 10.17 -1.21
CA LYS A 124 -7.00 11.47 -0.61
C LYS A 124 -8.02 12.50 -1.09
N GLY A 125 -8.66 13.19 -0.15
CA GLY A 125 -9.78 14.08 -0.46
C GLY A 125 -10.88 13.35 -1.23
N ASN A 126 -11.20 13.83 -2.44
CA ASN A 126 -12.19 13.22 -3.34
C ASN A 126 -11.56 12.38 -4.47
N LYS A 127 -10.24 12.13 -4.40
CA LYS A 127 -9.52 11.33 -5.39
C LYS A 127 -9.26 9.93 -4.87
N VAL A 128 -9.45 8.96 -5.75
CA VAL A 128 -9.19 7.53 -5.54
C VAL A 128 -8.13 7.07 -6.52
N PHE A 129 -7.23 6.23 -6.04
CA PHE A 129 -6.09 5.69 -6.78
C PHE A 129 -6.10 4.16 -6.61
N ASP A 130 -6.15 3.44 -7.72
CA ASP A 130 -5.98 1.99 -7.79
C ASP A 130 -5.17 1.61 -9.04
N GLN A 131 -4.99 0.31 -9.29
CA GLN A 131 -4.23 -0.19 -10.44
C GLN A 131 -4.88 0.04 -11.81
N HIS A 132 -6.13 0.48 -11.86
CA HIS A 132 -6.89 0.75 -13.08
C HIS A 132 -7.12 2.25 -13.29
N THR A 133 -6.91 3.09 -12.28
CA THR A 133 -7.03 4.53 -12.41
C THR A 133 -5.86 5.18 -13.18
N PRO A 134 -6.09 6.36 -13.79
CA PRO A 134 -5.02 7.18 -14.36
C PRO A 134 -3.97 7.58 -13.33
N ALA A 135 -2.80 8.03 -13.79
CA ALA A 135 -1.69 8.46 -12.94
C ALA A 135 -2.14 9.41 -11.83
N ASN A 136 -2.97 10.40 -12.13
CA ASN A 136 -3.40 11.42 -11.16
C ASN A 136 -4.65 11.03 -10.33
N GLY A 137 -5.00 9.73 -10.33
CA GLY A 137 -6.20 9.18 -9.71
C GLY A 137 -7.47 9.51 -10.48
N THR A 138 -8.60 9.04 -9.99
CA THR A 138 -9.93 9.38 -10.49
C THR A 138 -10.79 9.97 -9.38
N THR A 139 -11.77 10.79 -9.73
CA THR A 139 -12.75 11.29 -8.75
C THR A 139 -13.69 10.17 -8.31
N LEU A 140 -14.13 10.17 -7.05
CA LEU A 140 -15.09 9.16 -6.55
C LEU A 140 -16.29 8.94 -7.48
N LYS A 141 -16.88 10.02 -8.02
CA LYS A 141 -18.05 9.96 -8.91
C LYS A 141 -17.81 9.05 -10.12
N LYS A 142 -16.57 9.01 -10.63
CA LYS A 142 -16.12 8.24 -11.80
C LYS A 142 -15.44 6.92 -11.41
N TYR A 143 -15.30 6.61 -10.12
CA TYR A 143 -14.62 5.41 -9.67
C TYR A 143 -15.49 4.17 -9.87
N ARG A 144 -14.98 3.17 -10.61
CA ARG A 144 -15.73 1.95 -10.99
C ARG A 144 -16.27 1.19 -9.78
N PHE A 145 -15.47 1.09 -8.71
CA PHE A 145 -15.81 0.29 -7.52
C PHE A 145 -16.48 1.11 -6.41
N ARG A 146 -17.06 2.27 -6.73
CA ARG A 146 -17.71 3.15 -5.75
C ARG A 146 -18.90 2.51 -5.01
N ARG A 147 -19.52 1.47 -5.57
CA ARG A 147 -20.64 0.73 -4.95
C ARG A 147 -20.18 -0.55 -4.23
N THR A 148 -18.89 -0.88 -4.26
CA THR A 148 -18.35 -2.04 -3.56
C THR A 148 -18.35 -1.80 -2.05
N ARG A 149 -18.58 -2.86 -1.27
CA ARG A 149 -18.57 -2.84 0.19
C ARG A 149 -17.19 -2.47 0.73
N VAL A 150 -17.17 -1.60 1.72
CA VAL A 150 -15.95 -1.28 2.48
C VAL A 150 -15.76 -2.35 3.55
N VAL A 151 -14.56 -2.92 3.62
CA VAL A 151 -14.19 -3.92 4.63
C VAL A 151 -13.37 -3.25 5.72
N ASN A 152 -12.33 -2.51 5.35
CA ASN A 152 -11.49 -1.78 6.31
C ASN A 152 -11.05 -0.42 5.72
N VAL A 153 -10.84 0.55 6.59
CA VAL A 153 -10.21 1.83 6.25
C VAL A 153 -9.10 2.10 7.26
N TYR A 154 -7.96 2.59 6.77
CA TYR A 154 -6.83 2.99 7.59
C TYR A 154 -6.37 4.37 7.17
N LYS A 155 -6.25 5.28 8.13
CA LYS A 155 -5.55 6.56 7.95
C LYS A 155 -4.05 6.31 7.95
N ILE A 156 -3.36 6.82 6.94
CA ILE A 156 -1.94 6.55 6.72
C ILE A 156 -1.10 7.78 7.06
N THR A 157 -0.27 7.64 8.09
CA THR A 157 0.62 8.69 8.59
C THR A 157 2.08 8.25 8.48
N ARG A 158 2.99 9.15 8.09
CA ARG A 158 4.43 8.83 8.05
C ARG A 158 5.03 9.12 9.40
N PHE A 159 5.75 8.15 9.97
CA PHE A 159 6.41 8.32 11.27
C PHE A 159 7.93 8.14 11.18
N GLY A 160 8.47 7.60 10.08
CA GLY A 160 9.91 7.42 10.00
C GLY A 160 10.46 7.02 8.64
N PRO A 161 11.75 6.64 8.61
CA PRO A 161 12.38 6.01 7.46
C PRO A 161 11.94 4.55 7.31
N MET A 162 12.29 3.96 6.17
CA MET A 162 12.11 2.52 5.94
C MET A 162 13.06 1.74 6.85
N ASP A 163 12.52 0.73 7.54
CA ASP A 163 13.27 -0.13 8.43
C ASP A 163 12.59 -1.50 8.55
N TRP A 164 13.26 -2.52 7.99
CA TRP A 164 12.76 -3.88 8.01
C TRP A 164 12.91 -4.56 9.37
N SER A 165 13.80 -4.07 10.24
CA SER A 165 14.03 -4.67 11.55
C SER A 165 12.83 -4.53 12.47
N ARG A 166 11.99 -3.50 12.27
CA ARG A 166 10.77 -3.23 13.04
C ARG A 166 9.78 -4.38 13.04
N ARG A 167 9.65 -5.07 11.90
CA ARG A 167 8.74 -6.21 11.74
C ARG A 167 9.46 -7.54 11.59
N PHE A 168 10.68 -7.51 11.05
CA PHE A 168 11.40 -8.71 10.66
C PHE A 168 12.87 -8.63 11.07
N PRO A 169 13.18 -8.57 12.38
CA PRO A 169 14.55 -8.41 12.87
C PRO A 169 15.46 -9.55 12.39
N VAL A 170 14.96 -10.79 12.40
CA VAL A 170 15.69 -11.99 11.97
C VAL A 170 16.12 -11.95 10.49
N LEU A 171 15.41 -11.18 9.64
CA LEU A 171 15.81 -11.03 8.24
C LEU A 171 17.01 -10.10 8.09
N VAL A 172 17.19 -9.14 9.00
CA VAL A 172 18.22 -8.11 8.92
C VAL A 172 19.61 -8.64 9.17
N ASP A 173 19.74 -9.75 9.91
CA ASP A 173 21.04 -10.36 10.19
C ASP A 173 21.58 -11.23 9.06
N HIS A 174 20.76 -11.54 8.04
CA HIS A 174 21.22 -12.30 6.89
C HIS A 174 22.09 -11.44 5.95
N ILE A 175 23.29 -11.93 5.57
CA ILE A 175 24.28 -11.20 4.75
C ILE A 175 23.67 -10.64 3.45
N ALA A 176 22.88 -11.45 2.73
CA ALA A 176 22.21 -11.03 1.51
C ALA A 176 21.19 -9.89 1.74
N TRP A 177 20.63 -9.80 2.94
CA TRP A 177 19.68 -8.76 3.32
C TRP A 177 20.37 -7.47 3.72
N LYS A 178 21.47 -7.53 4.48
CA LYS A 178 22.31 -6.34 4.75
C LYS A 178 22.75 -5.66 3.46
N ALA A 179 23.28 -6.43 2.51
CA ALA A 179 23.66 -5.94 1.19
C ALA A 179 22.48 -5.38 0.35
N TYR A 180 21.26 -5.82 0.61
CA TYR A 180 20.05 -5.25 0.00
C TYR A 180 19.66 -3.91 0.64
N LEU A 181 19.63 -3.85 1.98
CA LEU A 181 19.33 -2.63 2.72
C LEU A 181 20.31 -1.52 2.34
N ASP A 182 21.60 -1.83 2.26
CA ASP A 182 22.62 -0.83 1.94
C ASP A 182 22.50 -0.28 0.51
N ARG A 183 22.07 -1.10 -0.44
CA ARG A 183 21.74 -0.64 -1.81
C ARG A 183 20.54 0.32 -1.83
N ASN A 184 19.56 0.11 -0.95
CA ASN A 184 18.32 0.90 -0.93
C ASN A 184 18.35 2.09 0.05
N LYS A 185 19.28 2.11 1.03
CA LYS A 185 19.51 3.28 1.91
C LYS A 185 19.85 4.54 1.11
N LYS A 186 20.53 4.38 -0.05
CA LYS A 186 20.85 5.50 -0.96
C LYS A 186 19.63 6.13 -1.65
N GLU A 187 18.48 5.46 -1.66
CA GLU A 187 17.26 5.99 -2.30
C GLU A 187 16.43 6.92 -1.39
N VAL A 188 16.71 6.96 -0.08
CA VAL A 188 15.91 7.71 0.92
C VAL A 188 16.56 9.03 1.34
N ARG A 189 17.85 9.24 1.05
CA ARG A 189 18.55 10.52 1.23
C ARG A 189 18.44 11.37 -0.05
N LYS A 190 17.30 12.04 -0.26
CA LYS A 190 17.09 13.22 -1.13
C LYS A 190 15.60 13.46 -1.24
#